data_AF-A0A1V5WGH9-F1
#
_entry.id   AF-A0A1V5WGH9-F1
#
_cell.length_a   1.000
_cell.length_b   1.000
_cell.length_c   1.000
_cell.angle_alpha   90.00
_cell.angle_beta   90.00
_cell.angle_gamma   90.00
#
_symmetry.space_group_name_H-M   'P 1'
#
loop_
_entity.id
_entity.type
_entity.pdbx_description
1 polymer ?
#
loop_
_entity_poly.entity_id
_entity_poly.type
_entity_poly.pdbx_seq_one_letter_code
_entity_poly.pdbx_strand_id
1 'polypeptide(L)'
;MRRFPMPDEVPTERKSTQTMPVTLETYSDDTLRLFLSRVRTHDLTAFLRRCTPAAVERVLALLSPRTAGMLREARWEEDTPERVARAEMLLQRCAVGADPCIFCAILEGAAPASFIYRDAAIAAFMDLYPVTPGHLLIIPVAHTPTLDAVEPAAAARLMELAQRLGKALLASELGCDAFNLFLANGGAAGQDIFHVHLHVLPRFHGDGFGFRFPHYYPREAEREQLDRQAARLQALLEAQAGRSENRA
;
A
#
# COMPACT_ATOMS: atom_id res chain seq x y z
N MET A 1 20.76 -19.16 -29.85
CA MET A 1 19.35 -19.52 -29.61
C MET A 1 19.28 -20.85 -28.87
N ARG A 2 18.98 -20.84 -27.56
CA ARG A 2 18.64 -22.06 -26.81
C ARG A 2 17.22 -21.87 -26.30
N ARG A 3 16.29 -22.69 -26.80
CA ARG A 3 14.88 -22.72 -26.36
C ARG A 3 14.82 -23.42 -25.00
N PHE A 4 14.20 -22.77 -24.03
CA PHE A 4 13.81 -23.39 -22.75
C PHE A 4 12.45 -24.08 -22.91
N PRO A 5 12.21 -25.23 -22.26
CA PRO A 5 10.94 -25.94 -22.33
C PRO A 5 9.88 -25.23 -21.45
N MET A 6 8.65 -25.16 -21.96
CA MET A 6 7.48 -24.67 -21.22
C MET A 6 7.05 -25.72 -20.19
N PRO A 7 6.69 -25.34 -18.95
CA PRO A 7 6.10 -26.27 -18.01
C PRO A 7 4.64 -26.56 -18.36
N ASP A 8 4.27 -27.84 -18.22
CA ASP A 8 2.95 -28.40 -18.48
C ASP A 8 1.83 -27.75 -17.65
N GLU A 9 0.63 -27.80 -18.21
CA GLU A 9 -0.63 -27.25 -17.69
C GLU A 9 -0.86 -27.61 -16.22
N VAL A 10 -1.07 -26.57 -15.39
CA VAL A 10 -1.44 -26.72 -13.98
C VAL A 10 -2.91 -27.14 -13.89
N PRO A 11 -3.25 -28.26 -13.22
CA PRO A 11 -4.64 -28.69 -13.10
C PRO A 11 -5.47 -27.69 -12.29
N THR A 12 -6.52 -27.17 -12.90
CA THR A 12 -7.52 -26.30 -12.26
C THR A 12 -8.56 -27.14 -11.52
N GLU A 13 -8.28 -27.49 -10.27
CA GLU A 13 -9.32 -27.92 -9.33
C GLU A 13 -9.29 -27.03 -8.08
N ARG A 14 -10.12 -25.98 -8.07
CA ARG A 14 -10.47 -25.28 -6.82
C ARG A 14 -11.39 -26.18 -6.02
N LYS A 15 -10.83 -26.90 -5.05
CA LYS A 15 -11.63 -27.53 -3.99
C LYS A 15 -12.37 -26.44 -3.22
N SER A 16 -13.69 -26.50 -3.26
CA SER A 16 -14.60 -25.74 -2.40
C SER A 16 -14.35 -26.13 -0.95
N THR A 17 -13.51 -25.36 -0.26
CA THR A 17 -13.41 -25.41 1.20
C THR A 17 -14.49 -24.51 1.76
N GLN A 18 -15.48 -25.12 2.39
CA GLN A 18 -16.52 -24.44 3.16
C GLN A 18 -15.83 -23.69 4.32
N THR A 19 -15.65 -22.38 4.16
CA THR A 19 -14.98 -21.54 5.16
C THR A 19 -15.93 -21.31 6.34
N MET A 20 -15.51 -21.75 7.54
CA MET A 20 -16.12 -21.28 8.78
C MET A 20 -16.01 -19.75 8.83
N PRO A 21 -17.05 -19.03 9.28
CA PRO A 21 -16.98 -17.57 9.35
C PRO A 21 -15.83 -17.15 10.27
N VAL A 22 -14.93 -16.30 9.75
CA VAL A 22 -13.81 -15.77 10.53
C VAL A 22 -14.37 -14.80 11.57
N THR A 23 -14.32 -15.19 12.84
CA THR A 23 -14.81 -14.38 13.97
C THR A 23 -13.68 -13.52 14.52
N LEU A 24 -13.80 -12.20 14.33
CA LEU A 24 -12.89 -11.18 14.87
C LEU A 24 -12.65 -11.33 16.38
N GLU A 25 -13.63 -11.89 17.08
CA GLU A 25 -13.65 -12.19 18.51
C GLU A 25 -12.49 -13.10 18.95
N THR A 26 -11.95 -13.92 18.05
CA THR A 26 -10.88 -14.90 18.37
C THR A 26 -9.47 -14.32 18.29
N TYR A 27 -9.30 -13.14 17.69
CA TYR A 27 -7.98 -12.52 17.51
C TYR A 27 -7.64 -11.54 18.63
N SER A 28 -6.36 -11.44 18.97
CA SER A 28 -5.85 -10.44 19.92
C SER A 28 -5.95 -9.01 19.35
N ASP A 29 -6.01 -8.00 20.21
CA ASP A 29 -6.03 -6.60 19.77
C ASP A 29 -4.79 -6.22 18.94
N ASP A 30 -3.63 -6.83 19.23
CA ASP A 30 -2.40 -6.57 18.47
C ASP A 30 -2.48 -7.16 17.05
N THR A 31 -3.03 -8.36 16.92
CA THR A 31 -3.35 -8.94 15.59
C THR A 31 -4.32 -8.07 14.83
N LEU A 32 -5.36 -7.56 15.50
CA LEU A 32 -6.35 -6.68 14.88
C LEU A 32 -5.75 -5.33 14.47
N ARG A 33 -4.87 -4.73 15.28
CA ARG A 33 -4.14 -3.51 14.90
C ARG A 33 -3.25 -3.74 13.70
N LEU A 34 -2.54 -4.87 13.66
CA LEU A 34 -1.73 -5.24 12.49
C LEU A 34 -2.61 -5.38 11.24
N PHE A 35 -3.72 -6.10 11.35
CA PHE A 35 -4.70 -6.21 10.27
C PHE A 35 -5.21 -4.84 9.82
N LEU A 36 -5.62 -3.96 10.74
CA LEU A 36 -6.13 -2.62 10.44
C LEU A 36 -5.09 -1.71 9.79
N SER A 37 -3.81 -1.89 10.12
CA SER A 37 -2.71 -1.16 9.45
C SER A 37 -2.51 -1.61 8.00
N ARG A 38 -2.95 -2.83 7.66
CA ARG A 38 -2.68 -3.47 6.38
C ARG A 38 -3.89 -3.58 5.45
N VAL A 39 -5.08 -3.65 6.00
CA VAL A 39 -6.31 -3.83 5.24
C VAL A 39 -6.67 -2.55 4.50
N ARG A 40 -7.05 -2.69 3.23
CA ARG A 40 -7.57 -1.54 2.47
C ARG A 40 -8.95 -1.17 2.94
N THR A 41 -9.25 0.12 2.86
CA THR A 41 -10.54 0.66 3.30
C THR A 41 -11.72 -0.08 2.69
N HIS A 42 -11.73 -0.35 1.38
CA HIS A 42 -12.84 -1.05 0.72
C HIS A 42 -12.94 -2.55 1.06
N ASP A 43 -11.83 -3.20 1.40
CA ASP A 43 -11.82 -4.60 1.83
C ASP A 43 -12.31 -4.69 3.29
N LEU A 44 -11.88 -3.74 4.15
CA LEU A 44 -12.34 -3.62 5.53
C LEU A 44 -13.84 -3.37 5.61
N THR A 45 -14.37 -2.43 4.81
CA THR A 45 -15.81 -2.14 4.82
C THR A 45 -16.64 -3.34 4.39
N ALA A 46 -16.22 -4.06 3.34
CA ALA A 46 -16.92 -5.28 2.89
C ALA A 46 -16.88 -6.39 3.96
N PHE A 47 -15.73 -6.56 4.61
CA PHE A 47 -15.56 -7.55 5.67
C PHE A 47 -16.43 -7.26 6.91
N LEU A 48 -16.42 -6.02 7.41
CA LEU A 48 -17.17 -5.63 8.61
C LEU A 48 -18.69 -5.82 8.47
N ARG A 49 -19.24 -5.77 7.25
CA ARG A 49 -20.67 -6.04 6.99
C ARG A 49 -21.09 -7.49 7.29
N ARG A 50 -20.14 -8.42 7.33
CA ARG A 50 -20.39 -9.82 7.66
C ARG A 50 -20.18 -10.13 9.14
N CYS A 51 -19.71 -9.16 9.92
CA CYS A 51 -19.40 -9.31 11.34
C CYS A 51 -20.60 -8.95 12.24
N THR A 52 -20.57 -9.43 13.48
CA THR A 52 -21.57 -9.06 14.50
C THR A 52 -21.42 -7.59 14.90
N PRO A 53 -22.48 -6.90 15.34
CA PRO A 53 -22.37 -5.51 15.82
C PRO A 53 -21.33 -5.33 16.93
N ALA A 54 -21.20 -6.32 17.84
CA ALA A 54 -20.20 -6.29 18.89
C ALA A 54 -18.76 -6.36 18.35
N ALA A 55 -18.52 -7.22 17.35
CA ALA A 55 -17.22 -7.29 16.68
C ALA A 55 -16.87 -6.01 15.92
N VAL A 56 -17.85 -5.39 15.26
CA VAL A 56 -17.66 -4.10 14.58
C VAL A 56 -17.26 -3.02 15.58
N GLU A 57 -17.98 -2.86 16.69
CA GLU A 57 -17.62 -1.83 17.69
C GLU A 57 -16.24 -2.06 18.32
N ARG A 58 -15.83 -3.33 18.53
CA ARG A 58 -14.47 -3.64 18.97
C ARG A 58 -13.42 -3.14 17.97
N VAL A 59 -13.63 -3.37 16.67
CA VAL A 59 -12.73 -2.88 15.62
C VAL A 59 -12.72 -1.35 15.56
N LEU A 60 -13.89 -0.72 15.64
CA LEU A 60 -14.00 0.74 15.63
C LEU A 60 -13.30 1.39 16.83
N ALA A 61 -13.29 0.74 17.98
CA ALA A 61 -12.57 1.20 19.18
C ALA A 61 -11.03 1.18 19.03
N LEU A 62 -10.50 0.40 18.08
CA LEU A 62 -9.06 0.36 17.77
C LEU A 62 -8.65 1.44 16.76
N LEU A 63 -9.60 2.14 16.15
CA LEU A 63 -9.37 3.18 15.14
C LEU A 63 -9.43 4.59 15.75
N SER A 64 -8.92 5.58 15.01
CA SER A 64 -9.09 6.98 15.42
C SER A 64 -10.58 7.37 15.47
N PRO A 65 -11.00 8.28 16.38
CA PRO A 65 -12.40 8.71 16.45
C PRO A 65 -12.96 9.20 15.11
N ARG A 66 -12.11 9.89 14.32
CA ARG A 66 -12.47 10.36 12.98
C ARG A 66 -12.71 9.21 12.01
N THR A 67 -11.79 8.25 11.94
CA THR A 67 -11.92 7.08 11.06
C THR A 67 -13.13 6.24 11.45
N ALA A 68 -13.32 6.02 12.75
CA ALA A 68 -14.48 5.30 13.26
C ALA A 68 -15.80 6.00 12.91
N GLY A 69 -15.86 7.34 13.05
CA GLY A 69 -17.01 8.15 12.63
C GLY A 69 -17.29 8.01 11.13
N MET A 70 -16.25 8.15 10.29
CA MET A 70 -16.39 7.97 8.84
C MET A 70 -16.90 6.59 8.46
N LEU A 71 -16.41 5.52 9.11
CA LEU A 71 -16.89 4.17 8.85
C LEU A 71 -18.34 3.97 9.27
N ARG A 72 -18.80 4.60 10.37
CA ARG A 72 -20.20 4.56 10.81
C ARG A 72 -21.14 5.27 9.83
N GLU A 73 -20.67 6.33 9.18
CA GLU A 73 -21.47 7.18 8.28
C GLU A 73 -21.35 6.79 6.80
N ALA A 74 -20.38 5.94 6.45
CA ALA A 74 -20.08 5.61 5.06
C ALA A 74 -21.28 4.94 4.36
N ARG A 75 -21.71 5.52 3.24
CA ARG A 75 -22.59 4.84 2.28
C ARG A 75 -21.74 3.88 1.46
N TRP A 76 -21.81 2.59 1.79
CA TRP A 76 -20.94 1.57 1.22
C TRP A 76 -21.38 1.16 -0.20
N GLU A 77 -20.47 1.26 -1.18
CA GLU A 77 -20.63 0.68 -2.53
C GLU A 77 -20.57 -0.87 -2.49
N GLU A 78 -20.92 -1.52 -3.61
CA GLU A 78 -21.17 -2.98 -3.72
C GLU A 78 -20.15 -3.89 -3.01
N ASP A 79 -20.70 -4.81 -2.21
CA ASP A 79 -19.97 -5.94 -1.64
C ASP A 79 -19.65 -6.94 -2.75
N THR A 80 -18.38 -7.33 -2.89
CA THR A 80 -18.02 -8.48 -3.70
C THR A 80 -17.39 -9.56 -2.82
N PRO A 81 -17.71 -10.86 -3.02
CA PRO A 81 -17.11 -11.96 -2.26
C PRO A 81 -15.57 -11.93 -2.25
N GLU A 82 -14.95 -11.42 -3.32
CA GLU A 82 -13.49 -11.33 -3.44
C GLU A 82 -12.89 -10.33 -2.44
N ARG A 83 -13.57 -9.20 -2.16
CA ARG A 83 -13.12 -8.21 -1.17
C ARG A 83 -13.11 -8.81 0.24
N VAL A 84 -14.17 -9.52 0.58
CA VAL A 84 -14.30 -10.22 1.88
C VAL A 84 -13.21 -11.29 2.01
N ALA A 85 -13.04 -12.14 1.00
CA ALA A 85 -12.03 -13.19 1.02
C ALA A 85 -10.60 -12.64 1.16
N ARG A 86 -10.29 -11.49 0.54
CA ARG A 86 -8.99 -10.83 0.72
C ARG A 86 -8.78 -10.33 2.15
N ALA A 87 -9.79 -9.73 2.77
CA ALA A 87 -9.71 -9.29 4.16
C ALA A 87 -9.54 -10.48 5.12
N GLU A 88 -10.30 -11.57 4.92
CA GLU A 88 -10.19 -12.80 5.72
C GLU A 88 -8.79 -13.42 5.60
N MET A 89 -8.28 -13.55 4.37
CA MET A 89 -6.93 -14.07 4.12
C MET A 89 -5.86 -13.19 4.79
N LEU A 90 -5.99 -11.87 4.71
CA LEU A 90 -5.05 -10.94 5.36
C LEU A 90 -5.10 -11.06 6.88
N LEU A 91 -6.30 -11.15 7.47
CA LEU A 91 -6.47 -11.32 8.92
C LEU A 91 -5.82 -12.64 9.40
N GLN A 92 -6.04 -13.73 8.67
CA GLN A 92 -5.39 -15.02 8.94
C GLN A 92 -3.86 -14.91 8.86
N ARG A 93 -3.32 -14.27 7.82
CA ARG A 93 -1.86 -14.05 7.66
C ARG A 93 -1.26 -13.21 8.78
N CYS A 94 -1.96 -12.17 9.22
CA CYS A 94 -1.55 -11.36 10.38
C CYS A 94 -1.49 -12.18 11.67
N ALA A 95 -2.38 -13.17 11.84
CA ALA A 95 -2.40 -14.02 13.02
C ALA A 95 -1.24 -15.03 13.05
N VAL A 96 -0.82 -15.56 11.88
CA VAL A 96 0.32 -16.50 11.78
C VAL A 96 1.68 -15.80 11.57
N GLY A 97 1.71 -14.47 11.47
CA GLY A 97 2.94 -13.69 11.27
C GLY A 97 3.60 -13.90 9.90
N ALA A 98 2.91 -14.54 8.95
CA ALA A 98 3.49 -14.99 7.69
C ALA A 98 2.88 -14.22 6.51
N ASP A 99 3.56 -13.14 6.11
CA ASP A 99 3.36 -12.56 4.79
C ASP A 99 4.61 -12.86 3.95
N PRO A 100 4.64 -13.95 3.15
CA PRO A 100 5.68 -14.08 2.13
C PRO A 100 5.63 -12.86 1.22
N CYS A 101 6.68 -12.05 1.27
CA CYS A 101 6.77 -10.81 0.52
C CYS A 101 7.20 -11.10 -0.91
N ILE A 102 6.34 -10.79 -1.88
CA ILE A 102 6.64 -10.98 -3.31
C ILE A 102 7.86 -10.15 -3.77
N PHE A 103 8.08 -8.98 -3.19
CA PHE A 103 9.26 -8.16 -3.51
C PHE A 103 10.56 -8.76 -2.98
N CYS A 104 10.56 -9.37 -1.79
CA CYS A 104 11.70 -10.16 -1.33
C CYS A 104 11.98 -11.33 -2.29
N ALA A 105 10.93 -12.07 -2.69
CA ALA A 105 11.09 -13.17 -3.65
C ALA A 105 11.65 -12.69 -5.01
N ILE A 106 11.23 -11.51 -5.50
CA ILE A 106 11.80 -10.88 -6.70
C ILE A 106 13.27 -10.53 -6.50
N LEU A 107 13.62 -9.91 -5.37
CA LEU A 107 15.01 -9.55 -5.04
C LEU A 107 15.89 -10.80 -4.94
N GLU A 108 15.39 -11.89 -4.36
CA GLU A 108 16.10 -13.17 -4.22
C GLU A 108 16.15 -13.99 -5.52
N GLY A 109 15.40 -13.58 -6.56
CA GLY A 109 15.31 -14.30 -7.83
C GLY A 109 14.39 -15.52 -7.80
N ALA A 110 13.61 -15.70 -6.73
CA ALA A 110 12.58 -16.72 -6.61
C ALA A 110 11.30 -16.36 -7.39
N ALA A 111 11.12 -15.10 -7.77
CA ALA A 111 10.06 -14.62 -8.66
C ALA A 111 10.64 -13.75 -9.79
N PRO A 112 10.07 -13.79 -11.01
CA PRO A 112 10.58 -13.03 -12.14
C PRO A 112 10.24 -11.53 -12.04
N ALA A 113 11.13 -10.69 -12.56
CA ALA A 113 10.87 -9.26 -12.76
C ALA A 113 11.72 -8.69 -13.90
N SER A 114 11.21 -7.66 -14.56
CA SER A 114 11.94 -6.90 -15.59
C SER A 114 12.68 -5.73 -14.92
N PHE A 115 13.89 -5.98 -14.43
CA PHE A 115 14.71 -4.97 -13.76
C PHE A 115 15.24 -3.90 -14.73
N ILE A 116 15.17 -2.64 -14.30
CA ILE A 116 15.81 -1.50 -14.97
C ILE A 116 16.97 -0.93 -14.14
N TYR A 117 16.96 -1.18 -12.83
CA TYR A 117 18.01 -0.75 -11.91
C TYR A 117 18.10 -1.71 -10.72
N ARG A 118 19.31 -1.97 -10.25
CA ARG A 118 19.54 -2.70 -9.01
C ARG A 118 20.91 -2.36 -8.44
N ASP A 119 20.96 -1.99 -7.17
CA ASP A 119 22.19 -1.87 -6.40
C ASP A 119 22.01 -2.54 -5.01
N ALA A 120 22.93 -2.26 -4.09
CA ALA A 120 22.91 -2.83 -2.73
C ALA A 120 21.80 -2.27 -1.84
N ALA A 121 21.24 -1.10 -2.15
CA ALA A 121 20.28 -0.39 -1.31
C ALA A 121 18.87 -0.40 -1.91
N ILE A 122 18.73 -0.30 -3.23
CA ILE A 122 17.44 -0.17 -3.92
C ILE A 122 17.40 -0.98 -5.23
N ALA A 123 16.19 -1.29 -5.69
CA ALA A 123 15.94 -1.87 -6.99
C ALA A 123 14.75 -1.20 -7.67
N ALA A 124 14.74 -1.21 -9.00
CA ALA A 124 13.59 -0.79 -9.79
C ALA A 124 13.30 -1.76 -10.92
N PHE A 125 12.02 -2.02 -11.15
CA PHE A 125 11.52 -2.95 -12.17
C PHE A 125 10.15 -2.53 -12.68
N MET A 126 9.76 -3.07 -13.84
CA MET A 126 8.43 -2.84 -14.44
C MET A 126 7.34 -3.47 -13.58
N ASP A 127 6.24 -2.75 -13.35
CA ASP A 127 5.06 -3.32 -12.71
C ASP A 127 4.44 -4.39 -13.63
N LEU A 128 4.07 -5.54 -13.05
CA LEU A 128 3.40 -6.63 -13.76
C LEU A 128 1.97 -6.26 -14.17
N TYR A 129 1.32 -5.38 -13.41
CA TYR A 129 -0.02 -4.86 -13.64
C TYR A 129 0.05 -3.34 -13.87
N PRO A 130 0.60 -2.90 -15.01
CA PRO A 130 0.83 -1.48 -15.27
C PRO A 130 -0.49 -0.72 -15.34
N VAL A 131 -0.60 0.39 -14.59
CA VAL A 131 -1.73 1.33 -14.72
C VAL A 131 -1.67 2.01 -16.09
N THR A 132 -0.46 2.33 -16.54
CA THR A 132 -0.16 2.89 -17.87
C THR A 132 1.12 2.25 -18.42
N PRO A 133 1.32 2.22 -19.75
CA PRO A 133 2.56 1.70 -20.34
C PRO A 133 3.79 2.40 -19.78
N GLY A 134 4.76 1.61 -19.29
CA GLY A 134 5.98 2.14 -18.66
C GLY A 134 5.92 2.29 -17.14
N HIS A 135 4.85 1.83 -16.48
CA HIS A 135 4.75 1.84 -15.02
C HIS A 135 5.90 1.07 -14.36
N LEU A 136 6.62 1.75 -13.46
CA LEU A 136 7.76 1.23 -12.72
C LEU A 136 7.49 1.25 -11.21
N LEU A 137 8.12 0.32 -10.51
CA LEU A 137 8.22 0.28 -9.06
C LEU A 137 9.68 0.47 -8.64
N ILE A 138 9.92 1.29 -7.62
CA ILE A 138 11.22 1.40 -6.95
C ILE A 138 11.04 0.93 -5.51
N ILE A 139 11.89 -0.01 -5.06
CA ILE A 139 11.83 -0.60 -3.72
C ILE A 139 13.19 -0.52 -3.03
N PRO A 140 13.24 -0.41 -1.69
CA PRO A 140 14.46 -0.72 -0.95
C PRO A 140 14.76 -2.22 -1.04
N VAL A 141 16.04 -2.60 -0.99
CA VAL A 141 16.47 -4.00 -0.90
C VAL A 141 16.11 -4.57 0.48
N ALA A 142 16.28 -3.77 1.54
CA ALA A 142 15.83 -4.13 2.87
C ALA A 142 14.30 -4.19 2.92
N HIS A 143 13.75 -5.25 3.52
CA HIS A 143 12.31 -5.36 3.73
C HIS A 143 11.86 -4.37 4.82
N THR A 144 11.14 -3.34 4.41
CA THR A 144 10.52 -2.35 5.29
C THR A 144 9.05 -2.19 4.89
N PRO A 145 8.08 -2.43 5.79
CA PRO A 145 6.67 -2.43 5.42
C PRO A 145 6.11 -1.05 5.12
N THR A 146 6.65 -0.01 5.76
CA THR A 146 6.20 1.38 5.66
C THR A 146 7.41 2.31 5.52
N LEU A 147 7.20 3.47 4.91
CA LEU A 147 8.21 4.49 4.61
C LEU A 147 8.86 5.03 5.89
N ASP A 148 8.10 5.14 6.98
CA ASP A 148 8.60 5.56 8.30
C ASP A 148 9.62 4.57 8.91
N ALA A 149 9.68 3.34 8.41
CA ALA A 149 10.68 2.34 8.78
C ALA A 149 11.88 2.27 7.80
N VAL A 150 11.84 3.02 6.70
CA VAL A 150 12.94 3.06 5.72
C VAL A 150 14.09 3.90 6.28
N GLU A 151 15.31 3.41 6.11
CA GLU A 151 16.50 4.19 6.47
C GLU A 151 16.57 5.49 5.63
N PRO A 152 16.84 6.66 6.25
CA PRO A 152 16.80 7.94 5.55
C PRO A 152 17.63 8.04 4.26
N ALA A 153 18.84 7.48 4.23
CA ALA A 153 19.66 7.47 3.02
C ALA A 153 19.01 6.59 1.93
N ALA A 154 18.46 5.43 2.25
CA ALA A 154 17.69 4.63 1.30
C ALA A 154 16.46 5.40 0.77
N ALA A 155 15.72 6.10 1.63
CA ALA A 155 14.57 6.91 1.22
C ALA A 155 14.95 8.03 0.25
N ALA A 156 16.09 8.72 0.48
CA ALA A 156 16.63 9.70 -0.44
C ALA A 156 16.96 9.07 -1.81
N ARG A 157 17.58 7.89 -1.80
CA ARG A 157 17.95 7.14 -3.01
C ARG A 157 16.74 6.71 -3.84
N LEU A 158 15.62 6.33 -3.22
CA LEU A 158 14.35 6.07 -3.92
C LEU A 158 13.94 7.29 -4.74
N MET A 159 13.94 8.49 -4.14
CA MET A 159 13.52 9.73 -4.80
C MET A 159 14.49 10.18 -5.90
N GLU A 160 15.80 10.06 -5.67
CA GLU A 160 16.82 10.33 -6.69
C GLU A 160 16.62 9.46 -7.94
N LEU A 161 16.40 8.15 -7.74
CA LEU A 161 16.15 7.24 -8.83
C LEU A 161 14.82 7.55 -9.54
N ALA A 162 13.77 7.90 -8.78
CA ALA A 162 12.48 8.28 -9.36
C ALA A 162 12.59 9.49 -10.29
N GLN A 163 13.36 10.52 -9.91
CA GLN A 163 13.61 11.67 -10.77
C GLN A 163 14.31 11.25 -12.08
N ARG A 164 15.31 10.37 -12.00
CA ARG A 164 16.05 9.87 -13.17
C ARG A 164 15.16 9.03 -14.09
N LEU A 165 14.35 8.14 -13.52
CA LEU A 165 13.41 7.30 -14.28
C LEU A 165 12.31 8.14 -14.92
N GLY A 166 11.76 9.14 -14.21
CA GLY A 166 10.81 10.09 -14.80
C GLY A 166 11.38 10.82 -16.02
N LYS A 167 12.63 11.30 -15.95
CA LYS A 167 13.32 11.90 -17.11
C LYS A 167 13.49 10.89 -18.27
N ALA A 168 13.83 9.65 -17.96
CA ALA A 168 13.98 8.60 -18.97
C ALA A 168 12.64 8.26 -19.64
N LEU A 169 11.54 8.20 -18.88
CA LEU A 169 10.19 7.98 -19.41
C LEU A 169 9.79 9.09 -20.38
N LEU A 170 9.98 10.36 -20.00
CA LEU A 170 9.67 11.51 -20.85
C LEU A 170 10.50 11.54 -22.15
N ALA A 171 11.73 11.02 -22.12
CA ALA A 171 12.60 10.93 -23.29
C ALA A 171 12.39 9.64 -24.11
N SER A 172 11.56 8.72 -23.65
CA SER A 172 11.38 7.41 -24.28
C SER A 172 10.37 7.44 -25.43
N GLU A 173 10.43 6.42 -26.28
CA GLU A 173 9.48 6.19 -27.37
C GLU A 173 8.06 5.84 -26.87
N LEU A 174 7.85 5.67 -25.56
CA LEU A 174 6.52 5.49 -24.99
C LEU A 174 5.66 6.74 -25.16
N GLY A 175 6.26 7.92 -25.30
CA GLY A 175 5.55 9.16 -25.62
C GLY A 175 4.62 9.66 -24.51
N CYS A 176 4.95 9.41 -23.24
CA CYS A 176 4.17 9.96 -22.14
C CYS A 176 4.36 11.48 -22.01
N ASP A 177 3.28 12.18 -21.68
CA ASP A 177 3.26 13.65 -21.54
C ASP A 177 3.81 14.11 -20.17
N ALA A 178 3.65 13.27 -19.15
CA ALA A 178 4.04 13.55 -17.77
C ALA A 178 4.28 12.24 -17.00
N PHE A 179 4.55 12.33 -15.69
CA PHE A 179 4.53 11.18 -14.80
C PHE A 179 4.04 11.57 -13.40
N ASN A 180 3.47 10.61 -12.66
CA ASN A 180 3.21 10.73 -11.23
C ASN A 180 4.20 9.90 -10.42
N LEU A 181 4.47 10.37 -9.23
CA LEU A 181 5.08 9.59 -8.17
C LEU A 181 3.99 9.27 -7.15
N PHE A 182 3.82 8.00 -6.82
CA PHE A 182 2.82 7.57 -5.84
C PHE A 182 3.44 6.57 -4.87
N LEU A 183 3.28 6.82 -3.57
CA LEU A 183 3.68 5.92 -2.51
C LEU A 183 2.53 5.86 -1.52
N ALA A 184 2.04 4.66 -1.25
CA ALA A 184 1.04 4.41 -0.23
C ALA A 184 1.72 3.90 1.04
N ASN A 185 1.45 4.56 2.17
CA ASN A 185 1.93 4.14 3.50
C ASN A 185 0.75 3.63 4.32
N GLY A 186 0.59 2.31 4.37
CA GLY A 186 -0.54 1.63 5.03
C GLY A 186 -1.70 1.32 4.09
N GLY A 187 -2.50 0.31 4.47
CA GLY A 187 -3.62 -0.18 3.64
C GLY A 187 -4.67 0.89 3.34
N ALA A 188 -4.94 1.78 4.28
CA ALA A 188 -5.89 2.89 4.10
C ALA A 188 -5.45 3.90 3.00
N ALA A 189 -4.15 3.99 2.74
CA ALA A 189 -3.58 4.81 1.67
C ALA A 189 -3.55 4.08 0.30
N GLY A 190 -3.98 2.82 0.26
CA GLY A 190 -3.96 1.98 -0.94
C GLY A 190 -2.75 1.04 -1.06
N GLN A 191 -1.98 0.84 0.00
CA GLN A 191 -0.85 -0.09 -0.03
C GLN A 191 -1.33 -1.54 -0.04
N ASP A 192 -0.90 -2.32 -1.03
CA ASP A 192 -1.26 -3.73 -1.19
C ASP A 192 -0.13 -4.70 -0.84
N ILE A 193 1.12 -4.28 -1.08
CA ILE A 193 2.32 -5.05 -0.74
C ILE A 193 3.03 -4.31 0.40
N PHE A 194 3.16 -4.96 1.56
CA PHE A 194 3.81 -4.42 2.75
C PHE A 194 5.33 -4.55 2.68
N HIS A 195 5.87 -4.01 1.60
CA HIS A 195 7.27 -3.70 1.35
C HIS A 195 7.24 -2.40 0.56
N VAL A 196 7.84 -1.34 1.11
CA VAL A 196 7.75 0.02 0.54
C VAL A 196 8.07 0.01 -0.95
N HIS A 197 7.21 0.63 -1.72
CA HIS A 197 7.40 0.78 -3.15
C HIS A 197 6.92 2.16 -3.60
N LEU A 198 7.76 2.83 -4.35
CA LEU A 198 7.46 4.09 -5.01
C LEU A 198 7.09 3.78 -6.46
N HIS A 199 5.84 4.04 -6.81
CA HIS A 199 5.37 3.98 -8.18
C HIS A 199 5.90 5.18 -8.97
N VAL A 200 6.44 4.93 -10.16
CA VAL A 200 6.68 5.94 -11.19
C VAL A 200 5.74 5.65 -12.34
N LEU A 201 4.70 6.47 -12.46
CA LEU A 201 3.54 6.24 -13.32
C LEU A 201 3.59 7.21 -14.51
N PRO A 202 3.95 6.76 -15.72
CA PRO A 202 3.83 7.59 -16.92
C PRO A 202 2.39 8.02 -17.12
N ARG A 203 2.16 9.26 -17.53
CA ARG A 203 0.83 9.84 -17.72
C ARG A 203 0.64 10.28 -19.16
N PHE A 204 -0.54 9.99 -19.68
CA PHE A 204 -0.97 10.38 -21.01
C PHE A 204 -2.26 11.19 -20.89
N HIS A 205 -2.42 12.19 -21.73
CA HIS A 205 -3.72 12.88 -21.82
C HIS A 205 -4.85 11.88 -22.09
N GLY A 206 -5.81 11.79 -21.16
CA GLY A 206 -6.97 10.92 -21.29
C GLY A 206 -6.75 9.46 -20.91
N ASP A 207 -5.68 9.10 -20.21
CA ASP A 207 -5.42 7.71 -19.75
C ASP A 207 -6.44 7.14 -18.74
N GLY A 208 -7.40 7.96 -18.30
CA GLY A 208 -8.48 7.53 -17.40
C GLY A 208 -8.07 7.32 -15.94
N PHE A 209 -6.78 7.42 -15.61
CA PHE A 209 -6.29 7.33 -14.24
C PHE A 209 -6.28 8.71 -13.57
N GLY A 210 -6.65 8.78 -12.30
CA GLY A 210 -6.60 10.04 -11.58
C GLY A 210 -7.09 9.94 -10.15
N PHE A 211 -6.78 10.97 -9.39
CA PHE A 211 -7.34 11.15 -8.06
C PHE A 211 -8.83 11.47 -8.16
N ARG A 212 -9.64 10.83 -7.31
CA ARG A 212 -11.03 11.23 -7.09
C ARG A 212 -11.04 12.40 -6.11
N PHE A 213 -11.08 13.62 -6.62
CA PHE A 213 -11.31 14.80 -5.81
C PHE A 213 -12.82 14.98 -5.54
N PRO A 214 -13.22 15.60 -4.41
CA PRO A 214 -14.61 15.96 -4.17
C PRO A 214 -15.18 16.77 -5.34
N HIS A 215 -16.47 16.59 -5.64
CA HIS A 215 -17.17 17.31 -6.71
C HIS A 215 -17.26 18.83 -6.50
N TYR A 216 -16.85 19.31 -5.33
CA TYR A 216 -16.75 20.73 -5.01
C TYR A 216 -15.28 21.11 -4.83
N TYR A 217 -14.93 22.31 -5.30
CA TYR A 217 -13.66 22.91 -4.88
C TYR A 217 -13.71 23.14 -3.36
N PRO A 218 -12.71 22.66 -2.60
CA PRO A 218 -12.66 22.92 -1.18
C PRO A 218 -12.65 24.44 -0.97
N ARG A 219 -13.46 24.91 0.00
CA ARG A 219 -13.36 26.29 0.46
C ARG A 219 -11.98 26.52 1.07
N GLU A 220 -11.51 27.75 1.02
CA GLU A 220 -10.33 28.14 1.77
C GLU A 220 -10.52 27.75 3.25
N ALA A 221 -9.53 27.08 3.81
CA ALA A 221 -9.55 26.69 5.22
C ALA A 221 -9.19 27.90 6.09
N GLU A 222 -9.77 27.98 7.28
CA GLU A 222 -9.48 29.03 8.24
C GLU A 222 -7.99 29.04 8.62
N ARG A 223 -7.33 30.19 8.44
CA ARG A 223 -5.90 30.35 8.71
C ARG A 223 -5.53 29.91 10.13
N GLU A 224 -6.33 30.31 11.11
CA GLU A 224 -6.10 29.95 12.51
C GLU A 224 -6.14 28.42 12.73
N GLN A 225 -7.02 27.70 12.03
CA GLN A 225 -7.06 26.23 12.09
C GLN A 225 -5.80 25.61 11.49
N LEU A 226 -5.34 26.12 10.34
CA LEU A 226 -4.11 25.66 9.68
C LEU A 226 -2.90 25.90 10.59
N ASP A 227 -2.80 27.08 11.21
CA ASP A 227 -1.69 27.45 12.08
C ASP A 227 -1.64 26.57 13.33
N ARG A 228 -2.80 26.27 13.95
CA ARG A 228 -2.87 25.32 15.08
C ARG A 228 -2.42 23.92 14.67
N GLN A 229 -2.82 23.44 13.48
CA GLN A 229 -2.40 22.15 12.97
C GLN A 229 -0.89 22.12 12.69
N ALA A 230 -0.35 23.16 12.05
CA ALA A 230 1.07 23.29 11.76
C ALA A 230 1.92 23.30 13.03
N ALA A 231 1.55 24.11 14.03
CA ALA A 231 2.25 24.18 15.31
C ALA A 231 2.27 22.82 16.02
N ARG A 232 1.18 22.05 15.97
CA ARG A 232 1.13 20.71 16.55
C ARG A 232 2.08 19.74 15.85
N LEU A 233 2.18 19.80 14.53
CA LEU A 233 3.08 18.94 13.76
C LEU A 233 4.56 19.33 13.97
N GLN A 234 4.86 20.62 14.04
CA GLN A 234 6.21 21.12 14.37
C GLN A 234 6.68 20.60 15.73
N ALA A 235 5.86 20.71 16.77
CA ALA A 235 6.21 20.19 18.10
C ALA A 235 6.47 18.67 18.11
N LEU A 236 5.74 17.89 17.29
CA LEU A 236 5.98 16.45 17.17
C LEU A 236 7.29 16.14 16.46
N LEU A 237 7.65 16.92 15.43
CA LEU A 237 8.90 16.78 14.69
C LEU A 237 10.11 17.08 15.59
N GLU A 238 10.06 18.17 16.34
CA GLU A 238 11.11 18.55 17.30
C GLU A 238 11.30 17.46 18.39
N ALA A 239 10.19 16.93 18.91
CA ALA A 239 10.24 15.85 19.89
C ALA A 239 10.83 14.54 19.33
N GLN A 240 10.70 14.29 18.01
CA GLN A 240 11.32 13.14 17.35
C GLN A 240 12.83 13.34 17.15
N ALA A 241 13.26 14.56 16.80
CA ALA A 241 14.68 14.90 16.67
C ALA A 241 15.42 14.70 18.00
N GLY A 242 14.90 15.24 19.11
CA GLY A 242 15.52 15.10 20.43
C GLY A 242 15.56 13.66 20.96
N ARG A 243 14.65 12.77 20.52
CA ARG A 243 14.72 11.33 20.84
C ARG A 243 15.79 10.59 20.04
N SER A 244 16.08 11.06 18.83
CA SER A 244 17.10 10.46 17.97
C SER A 244 18.51 10.86 18.44
N GLU A 245 18.67 12.10 18.88
CA GLU A 245 19.93 12.62 19.47
C GLU A 245 20.29 11.96 20.81
N ASN A 246 19.30 11.63 21.65
CA ASN A 246 19.55 10.94 22.93
C ASN A 246 19.81 9.43 22.81
N ARG A 247 19.72 8.85 21.59
CA ARG A 247 19.91 7.42 21.33
C ARG A 247 21.18 7.12 20.51
N ALA A 248 21.83 8.17 19.99
CA ALA A 248 23.12 8.12 19.29
C ALA A 248 24.28 8.32 20.28
#